data_AF-A0A377M0Y8-F1
#
_entry.id   AF-A0A377M0Y8-F1
#
_cell.length_a   1.000
_cell.length_b   1.000
_cell.length_c   1.000
_cell.angle_alpha   90.00
_cell.angle_beta   90.00
_cell.angle_gamma   90.00
#
_symmetry.space_group_name_H-M   'P 1'
#
loop_
_entity.id
_entity.type
_entity.pdbx_description
1 polymer ?
#
loop_
_entity_poly.entity_id
_entity_poly.type
_entity_poly.pdbx_seq_one_letter_code
_entity_poly.pdbx_strand_id
1 'polypeptide(L)'
;MATNKRVLGRIGFYLGLAAFLIITLFPFFVMLMTSFKSAREAISLHPTILPQEWTLQHYIDIFNPLIFPFVDYFRNSMVVSLTSSIVAVFLGTLGAYALSKLRFKGRTTINASFYTVYMFSGILLVVPLFKIITALGIYDTELALIITMVTQTLPTAVFMLRSYFDTIPDEIEEAAMMDGLNRLQIIFRITVPLAISGLVSVFVYCFMVAWNDYLFASIFLSSASNFTLR
;
A
#
# COMPACT_ATOMS: atom_id res chain seq x y z
N MET A 1 -23.36 38.80 -24.36
CA MET A 1 -23.67 38.57 -22.93
C MET A 1 -23.36 37.14 -22.44
N ALA A 2 -23.58 36.08 -23.25
CA ALA A 2 -23.29 34.69 -22.85
C ALA A 2 -21.79 34.36 -22.64
N THR A 3 -20.88 35.05 -23.35
CA THR A 3 -19.43 34.83 -23.26
C THR A 3 -18.85 35.25 -21.90
N ASN A 4 -19.32 36.37 -21.33
CA ASN A 4 -18.85 36.86 -20.02
C ASN A 4 -19.25 35.93 -18.86
N LYS A 5 -20.41 35.26 -18.94
CA LYS A 5 -20.81 34.28 -17.91
C LYS A 5 -19.92 33.03 -17.92
N ARG A 6 -19.49 32.57 -19.10
CA ARG A 6 -18.54 31.44 -19.23
C ARG A 6 -17.13 31.80 -18.75
N VAL A 7 -16.66 33.02 -19.03
CA VAL A 7 -15.35 33.50 -18.55
C VAL A 7 -15.37 33.68 -17.02
N LEU A 8 -16.41 34.29 -16.45
CA LEU A 8 -16.55 34.46 -15.01
C LEU A 8 -16.64 33.12 -14.27
N GLY A 9 -17.35 32.14 -14.83
CA GLY A 9 -17.40 30.78 -14.29
C GLY A 9 -16.04 30.07 -14.29
N ARG A 10 -15.23 30.26 -15.35
CA ARG A 10 -13.86 29.72 -15.40
C ARG A 10 -12.94 30.38 -14.37
N ILE A 11 -13.00 31.70 -14.24
CA ILE A 11 -12.21 32.43 -13.24
C ILE A 11 -12.58 31.96 -11.83
N GLY A 12 -13.87 31.85 -11.52
CA GLY A 12 -14.35 31.32 -10.24
C GLY A 12 -13.87 29.89 -9.98
N PHE A 13 -13.91 29.02 -11.00
CA PHE A 13 -13.37 27.65 -10.91
C PHE A 13 -11.87 27.63 -10.62
N TYR A 14 -11.06 28.42 -11.33
CA TYR A 14 -9.61 28.47 -11.10
C TYR A 14 -9.24 29.08 -9.75
N LEU A 15 -9.98 30.09 -9.29
CA LEU A 15 -9.80 30.66 -7.94
C LEU A 15 -10.15 29.63 -6.86
N GLY A 16 -11.26 28.89 -7.03
CA GLY A 16 -11.64 27.80 -6.14
C GLY A 16 -10.59 26.69 -6.10
N LEU A 17 -10.07 26.29 -7.27
CA LEU A 17 -9.01 25.30 -7.39
C LEU A 17 -7.71 25.77 -6.72
N ALA A 18 -7.32 27.03 -6.93
CA ALA A 18 -6.14 27.62 -6.30
C ALA A 18 -6.28 27.68 -4.78
N ALA A 19 -7.44 28.11 -4.26
CA ALA A 19 -7.71 28.12 -2.83
C ALA A 19 -7.66 26.71 -2.23
N PHE A 20 -8.26 25.73 -2.90
CA PHE A 20 -8.19 24.32 -2.51
C PHE A 20 -6.74 23.82 -2.46
N LEU A 21 -5.95 24.09 -3.50
CA LEU A 21 -4.53 23.72 -3.54
C LEU A 21 -3.74 24.38 -2.40
N ILE A 22 -3.95 25.66 -2.13
CA ILE A 22 -3.27 26.37 -1.03
C ILE A 22 -3.60 25.70 0.30
N ILE A 23 -4.88 25.43 0.57
CA ILE A 23 -5.31 24.80 1.83
C ILE A 23 -4.72 23.38 1.97
N THR A 24 -4.72 22.58 0.90
CA THR A 24 -4.18 21.22 0.91
C THR A 24 -2.66 21.19 1.03
N LEU A 25 -1.94 22.12 0.39
CA LEU A 25 -0.48 22.17 0.40
C LEU A 25 0.10 22.90 1.62
N PHE A 26 -0.69 23.71 2.31
CA PHE A 26 -0.25 24.46 3.49
C PHE A 26 0.40 23.59 4.58
N PRO A 27 -0.15 22.44 5.02
CA PRO A 27 0.52 21.61 6.02
C PRO A 27 1.86 21.03 5.53
N PHE A 28 1.96 20.69 4.23
CA PHE A 28 3.23 20.22 3.64
C PHE A 28 4.27 21.34 3.56
N PHE A 29 3.82 22.57 3.28
CA PHE A 29 4.67 23.74 3.34
C PHE A 29 5.21 23.97 4.76
N VAL A 30 4.35 23.89 5.78
CA VAL A 30 4.78 24.00 7.18
C VAL A 30 5.75 22.88 7.56
N MET A 31 5.51 21.66 7.12
CA MET A 31 6.41 20.51 7.33
C MET A 31 7.78 20.75 6.70
N LEU A 32 7.81 21.23 5.45
CA LEU A 32 9.05 21.57 4.74
C LEU A 32 9.81 22.73 5.40
N MET A 33 9.11 23.77 5.85
CA MET A 33 9.76 24.86 6.58
C MET A 33 10.30 24.36 7.92
N THR A 34 9.57 23.49 8.61
CA THR A 34 10.00 22.93 9.91
C THR A 34 11.25 22.07 9.78
N SER A 35 11.46 21.36 8.67
CA SER A 35 12.67 20.56 8.47
C SER A 35 13.96 21.40 8.30
N PHE A 36 13.84 22.71 8.03
CA PHE A 36 14.97 23.64 7.99
C PHE A 36 15.22 24.39 9.31
N LYS A 37 14.36 24.20 10.32
CA LYS A 37 14.51 24.84 11.64
C LYS A 37 15.50 24.09 12.50
N SER A 38 16.06 24.77 13.50
CA SER A 38 16.79 24.08 14.57
C SER A 38 15.82 23.26 15.44
N ALA A 39 16.32 22.18 16.06
CA ALA A 39 15.52 21.33 16.95
C ALA A 39 14.81 22.12 18.06
N ARG A 40 15.47 23.16 18.60
CA ARG A 40 14.91 24.03 19.64
C ARG A 40 13.77 24.89 19.13
N GLU A 41 13.89 25.42 17.90
CA GLU A 41 12.84 26.22 17.27
C GLU A 41 11.62 25.35 16.90
N ALA A 42 11.87 24.13 16.38
CA ALA A 42 10.83 23.20 15.96
C ALA A 42 9.87 22.78 17.10
N ILE A 43 10.37 22.68 18.34
CA ILE A 43 9.58 22.30 19.53
C ILE A 43 9.18 23.50 20.41
N SER A 44 9.39 24.72 19.93
CA SER A 44 9.14 25.93 20.72
C SER A 44 7.65 26.17 20.99
N LEU A 45 7.35 26.80 22.14
CA LEU A 45 5.97 27.17 22.52
C LEU A 45 5.35 28.25 21.61
N HIS A 46 6.18 28.94 20.81
CA HIS A 46 5.76 29.99 19.87
C HIS A 46 6.12 29.55 18.45
N PRO A 47 5.31 28.68 17.81
CA PRO A 47 5.62 28.13 16.52
C PRO A 47 5.67 29.21 15.44
N THR A 48 6.82 29.35 14.81
CA THR A 48 7.04 30.16 13.61
C THR A 48 6.55 29.40 12.37
N ILE A 49 6.17 30.08 11.29
CA ILE A 49 5.89 29.39 10.01
C ILE A 49 7.18 29.25 9.21
N LEU A 50 7.96 30.32 9.12
CA LEU A 50 9.26 30.34 8.44
C LEU A 50 10.39 30.11 9.45
N PRO A 51 11.50 29.47 9.05
CA PRO A 51 12.68 29.31 9.90
C PRO A 51 13.29 30.67 10.23
N GLN A 52 13.59 30.89 11.52
CA GLN A 52 14.41 32.02 11.93
C GLN A 52 15.89 31.72 11.69
N GLU A 53 16.30 30.49 11.99
CA GLU A 53 17.64 29.97 11.70
C GLU A 53 17.52 28.82 10.70
N TRP A 54 18.12 29.02 9.52
CA TRP A 54 18.15 27.99 8.48
C TRP A 54 19.29 27.01 8.77
N THR A 55 18.96 25.73 8.87
CA THR A 55 19.93 24.65 9.05
C THR A 55 19.63 23.48 8.13
N LEU A 56 20.69 22.80 7.72
CA LEU A 56 20.62 21.52 6.99
C LEU A 56 21.07 20.34 7.88
N GLN A 57 21.34 20.59 9.16
CA GLN A 57 21.92 19.60 10.06
C GLN A 57 21.06 18.35 10.17
N HIS A 58 19.73 18.49 10.21
CA HIS A 58 18.80 17.35 10.25
C HIS A 58 18.93 16.41 9.04
N TYR A 59 19.23 16.94 7.86
CA TYR A 59 19.45 16.14 6.65
C TYR A 59 20.78 15.40 6.65
N ILE A 60 21.77 15.89 7.42
CA ILE A 60 23.06 15.21 7.60
C ILE A 60 22.93 14.15 8.71
N ASP A 61 22.32 14.54 9.83
CA ASP A 61 22.15 13.70 11.01
C ASP A 61 21.30 12.46 10.75
N ILE A 62 20.30 12.54 9.86
CA ILE A 62 19.44 11.39 9.52
C ILE A 62 20.24 10.24 8.89
N PHE A 63 21.36 10.53 8.23
CA PHE A 63 22.25 9.50 7.66
C PHE A 63 23.37 9.09 8.62
N ASN A 64 23.40 9.63 9.83
CA ASN A 64 24.34 9.22 10.87
C ASN A 64 23.74 8.08 11.70
N PRO A 65 24.24 6.83 11.56
CA PRO A 65 23.67 5.66 12.25
C PRO A 65 23.83 5.72 13.78
N LEU A 66 24.74 6.55 14.30
CA LEU A 66 24.89 6.76 15.75
C LEU A 66 23.75 7.60 16.34
N ILE A 67 23.08 8.42 15.52
CA ILE A 67 21.95 9.26 15.92
C ILE A 67 20.65 8.50 15.63
N PHE A 68 20.49 8.05 14.40
CA PHE A 68 19.29 7.35 13.95
C PHE A 68 19.62 6.39 12.80
N PRO A 69 19.34 5.08 12.91
CA PRO A 69 19.63 4.09 11.87
C PRO A 69 18.58 4.15 10.73
N PHE A 70 18.41 5.32 10.12
CA PHE A 70 17.41 5.58 9.07
C PHE A 70 17.52 4.60 7.90
N VAL A 71 18.74 4.35 7.42
CA VAL A 71 18.99 3.54 6.23
C VAL A 71 18.55 2.09 6.47
N ASP A 72 18.84 1.54 7.65
CA ASP A 72 18.43 0.19 8.02
C ASP A 72 16.90 0.12 8.12
N TYR A 73 16.27 1.09 8.78
CA TYR A 73 14.81 1.10 8.96
C TYR A 73 14.09 1.27 7.63
N PHE A 74 14.60 2.14 6.76
CA PHE A 74 14.11 2.33 5.41
C PHE A 74 14.23 1.04 4.59
N ARG A 75 15.39 0.37 4.67
CA ARG A 75 15.64 -0.91 4.00
C ARG A 75 14.67 -1.99 4.48
N ASN A 76 14.52 -2.17 5.79
CA ASN A 76 13.60 -3.16 6.37
C ASN A 76 12.15 -2.90 5.90
N SER A 77 11.73 -1.63 5.87
CA SER A 77 10.39 -1.24 5.40
C SER A 77 10.18 -1.51 3.93
N MET A 78 11.17 -1.19 3.10
CA MET A 78 11.17 -1.49 1.68
C MET A 78 11.09 -3.00 1.45
N VAL A 79 11.91 -3.80 2.15
CA VAL A 79 11.91 -5.26 2.03
C VAL A 79 10.56 -5.84 2.42
N VAL A 80 10.02 -5.46 3.58
CA VAL A 80 8.72 -5.95 4.06
C VAL A 80 7.59 -5.55 3.10
N SER A 81 7.52 -4.28 2.70
CA SER A 81 6.42 -3.75 1.89
C SER A 81 6.46 -4.28 0.46
N LEU A 82 7.66 -4.33 -0.15
CA LEU A 82 7.82 -4.86 -1.51
C LEU A 82 7.56 -6.36 -1.56
N THR A 83 8.16 -7.12 -0.65
CA THR A 83 8.01 -8.59 -0.63
C THR A 83 6.57 -9.00 -0.36
N SER A 84 5.94 -8.42 0.67
CA SER A 84 4.54 -8.71 0.98
C SER A 84 3.60 -8.35 -0.18
N SER A 85 3.83 -7.23 -0.86
CA SER A 85 3.01 -6.82 -2.01
C SER A 85 3.16 -7.74 -3.20
N ILE A 86 4.38 -8.14 -3.55
CA ILE A 86 4.64 -9.11 -4.63
C ILE A 86 3.97 -10.43 -4.31
N VAL A 87 4.15 -10.94 -3.09
CA VAL A 87 3.55 -12.21 -2.65
C VAL A 87 2.02 -12.13 -2.66
N ALA A 88 1.44 -11.03 -2.16
CA ALA A 88 -0.01 -10.83 -2.13
C ALA A 88 -0.59 -10.73 -3.55
N VAL A 89 0.07 -10.03 -4.48
CA VAL A 89 -0.37 -9.94 -5.88
C VAL A 89 -0.23 -11.29 -6.58
N PHE A 90 0.86 -12.03 -6.34
CA PHE A 90 1.07 -13.35 -6.92
C PHE A 90 -0.01 -14.35 -6.46
N LEU A 91 -0.21 -14.48 -5.14
CA LEU A 91 -1.26 -15.33 -4.57
C LEU A 91 -2.66 -14.84 -4.97
N GLY A 92 -2.84 -13.51 -4.99
CA GLY A 92 -4.06 -12.86 -5.41
C GLY A 92 -4.41 -13.16 -6.87
N THR A 93 -3.42 -13.20 -7.75
CA THR A 93 -3.59 -13.56 -9.18
C THR A 93 -4.12 -14.98 -9.31
N LEU A 94 -3.52 -15.93 -8.59
CA LEU A 94 -3.97 -17.33 -8.63
C LEU A 94 -5.38 -17.49 -8.07
N GLY A 95 -5.67 -16.85 -6.93
CA GLY A 95 -6.99 -16.90 -6.28
C GLY A 95 -8.08 -16.21 -7.11
N ALA A 96 -7.79 -15.02 -7.64
CA ALA A 96 -8.70 -14.26 -8.47
C ALA A 96 -9.00 -14.98 -9.79
N TYR A 97 -7.99 -15.56 -10.43
CA TYR A 97 -8.18 -16.34 -11.66
C TYR A 97 -9.09 -17.54 -11.40
N ALA A 98 -8.83 -18.30 -10.32
CA ALA A 98 -9.69 -19.41 -9.94
C ALA A 98 -11.14 -18.97 -9.71
N LEU A 99 -11.35 -17.84 -9.03
CA LEU A 99 -12.68 -17.30 -8.74
C LEU A 99 -13.36 -16.60 -9.90
N SER A 100 -12.62 -16.19 -10.93
CA SER A 100 -13.15 -15.52 -12.12
C SER A 100 -13.48 -16.55 -13.21
N LYS A 101 -12.50 -17.38 -13.56
CA LYS A 101 -12.51 -18.21 -14.77
C LYS A 101 -12.86 -19.66 -14.52
N LEU A 102 -12.57 -20.20 -13.34
CA LEU A 102 -12.86 -21.62 -13.05
C LEU A 102 -14.29 -21.81 -12.53
N ARG A 103 -14.89 -22.94 -12.91
CA ARG A 103 -16.19 -23.41 -12.40
C ARG A 103 -15.94 -24.60 -11.48
N PHE A 104 -16.12 -24.42 -10.17
CA PHE A 104 -15.93 -25.46 -9.17
C PHE A 104 -16.96 -25.35 -8.04
N LYS A 105 -17.23 -26.47 -7.36
CA LYS A 105 -18.18 -26.51 -6.24
C LYS A 105 -17.66 -25.69 -5.07
N GLY A 106 -18.46 -24.75 -4.56
CA GLY A 106 -18.09 -23.87 -3.43
C GLY A 106 -17.56 -22.48 -3.81
N ARG A 107 -17.44 -22.16 -5.11
CA ARG A 107 -17.00 -20.84 -5.61
C ARG A 107 -17.76 -19.67 -4.96
N THR A 108 -19.08 -19.76 -4.85
CA THR A 108 -19.91 -18.70 -4.24
C THR A 108 -19.60 -18.49 -2.76
N THR A 109 -19.43 -19.58 -2.00
CA THR A 109 -19.11 -19.51 -0.56
C THR A 109 -17.71 -18.93 -0.34
N ILE A 110 -16.71 -19.38 -1.11
CA ILE A 110 -15.36 -18.82 -1.03
C ILE A 110 -15.37 -17.33 -1.40
N ASN A 111 -16.07 -16.96 -2.47
CA ASN A 111 -16.20 -15.56 -2.88
C ASN A 111 -16.88 -14.71 -1.80
N ALA A 112 -17.94 -15.22 -1.16
CA ALA A 112 -18.61 -14.57 -0.03
C ALA A 112 -17.66 -14.40 1.18
N SER A 113 -16.82 -15.40 1.45
CA SER A 113 -15.89 -15.36 2.59
C SER A 113 -14.87 -14.22 2.50
N PHE A 114 -14.41 -13.88 1.29
CA PHE A 114 -13.51 -12.74 1.08
C PHE A 114 -14.16 -11.41 1.49
N TYR A 115 -15.45 -11.21 1.20
CA TYR A 115 -16.18 -10.02 1.66
C TYR A 115 -16.35 -10.01 3.18
N THR A 116 -16.67 -11.17 3.78
CA THR A 116 -16.81 -11.27 5.23
C THR A 116 -15.51 -10.91 5.95
N VAL A 117 -14.37 -11.43 5.48
CA VAL A 117 -13.05 -11.11 6.05
C VAL A 117 -12.72 -9.62 5.86
N TYR A 118 -13.09 -9.03 4.73
CA TYR A 118 -12.89 -7.60 4.49
C TYR A 118 -13.69 -6.70 5.46
N MET A 119 -14.84 -7.17 5.97
CA MET A 119 -15.63 -6.42 6.95
C MET A 119 -15.02 -6.44 8.36
N PHE A 120 -14.07 -7.33 8.65
CA PHE A 120 -13.36 -7.32 9.93
C PHE A 120 -12.28 -6.24 9.93
N SER A 121 -12.22 -5.46 11.02
CA SER A 121 -11.11 -4.52 11.21
C SER A 121 -9.79 -5.26 11.40
N GLY A 122 -8.75 -4.84 10.66
CA GLY A 122 -7.41 -5.41 10.77
C GLY A 122 -6.89 -5.42 12.22
N ILE A 123 -7.30 -4.46 13.04
CA ILE A 123 -6.89 -4.38 14.46
C ILE A 123 -7.34 -5.59 15.29
N LEU A 124 -8.44 -6.25 14.91
CA LEU A 124 -8.95 -7.43 15.62
C LEU A 124 -8.07 -8.65 15.39
N LEU A 125 -7.28 -8.65 14.31
CA LEU A 125 -6.39 -9.75 13.95
C LEU A 125 -5.06 -9.71 14.70
N VAL A 126 -4.76 -8.64 15.44
CA VAL A 126 -3.49 -8.44 16.14
C VAL A 126 -3.23 -9.56 17.15
N VAL A 127 -4.15 -9.79 18.07
CA VAL A 127 -4.02 -10.82 19.12
C VAL A 127 -3.89 -12.24 18.53
N PRO A 128 -4.78 -12.69 17.63
CA PRO A 128 -4.65 -14.03 17.06
C PRO A 128 -3.38 -14.20 16.21
N LEU A 129 -3.00 -13.20 15.39
CA LEU A 129 -1.78 -13.27 14.59
C LEU A 129 -0.53 -13.26 15.46
N PHE A 130 -0.51 -12.47 16.54
CA PHE A 130 0.59 -12.47 17.50
C PHE A 130 0.79 -13.86 18.09
N LYS A 131 -0.29 -14.50 18.57
CA LYS A 131 -0.23 -15.86 19.12
C LYS A 131 0.32 -16.87 18.11
N ILE A 132 -0.11 -16.79 16.85
CA ILE A 132 0.36 -17.67 15.77
C ILE A 132 1.86 -17.43 15.51
N ILE A 133 2.28 -16.18 15.36
CA ILE A 133 3.68 -15.81 15.09
C ILE A 133 4.61 -16.23 16.23
N THR A 134 4.19 -16.02 17.48
CA THR A 134 4.96 -16.47 18.64
C THR A 134 5.02 -17.99 18.72
N ALA A 135 3.92 -18.70 18.40
CA ALA A 135 3.89 -20.16 18.39
C ALA A 135 4.77 -20.75 17.28
N LEU A 136 4.89 -20.07 16.15
CA LEU A 136 5.77 -20.43 15.04
C LEU A 136 7.25 -20.10 15.31
N GLY A 137 7.56 -19.38 16.39
CA GLY A 137 8.93 -19.00 16.74
C GLY A 137 9.55 -17.95 15.81
N ILE A 138 8.74 -17.24 15.02
CA ILE A 138 9.20 -16.22 14.06
C ILE A 138 8.95 -14.79 14.57
N TYR A 139 8.70 -14.64 15.87
CA TYR A 139 8.55 -13.34 16.52
C TYR A 139 9.81 -12.47 16.37
N ASP A 140 9.63 -11.14 16.31
CA ASP A 140 10.72 -10.18 16.12
C ASP A 140 11.54 -10.43 14.84
N THR A 141 10.84 -10.73 13.74
CA THR A 141 11.45 -10.89 12.41
C THR A 141 10.67 -10.15 11.33
N GLU A 142 11.35 -9.76 10.24
CA GLU A 142 10.69 -9.21 9.04
C GLU A 142 9.68 -10.19 8.43
N LEU A 143 9.93 -11.50 8.54
CA LEU A 143 9.05 -12.55 8.04
C LEU A 143 7.68 -12.52 8.73
N ALA A 144 7.64 -12.28 10.04
CA ALA A 144 6.38 -12.12 10.78
C ALA A 144 5.54 -10.97 10.20
N LEU A 145 6.18 -9.84 9.88
CA LEU A 145 5.48 -8.72 9.24
C LEU A 145 5.04 -9.05 7.82
N ILE A 146 5.89 -9.68 7.00
CA ILE A 146 5.54 -10.06 5.63
C ILE A 146 4.28 -10.95 5.62
N ILE A 147 4.24 -11.99 6.46
CA ILE A 147 3.08 -12.89 6.56
C ILE A 147 1.83 -12.12 7.00
N THR A 148 1.97 -11.21 7.96
CA THR A 148 0.85 -10.40 8.46
C THR A 148 0.32 -9.47 7.40
N MET A 149 1.20 -8.79 6.65
CA MET A 149 0.82 -7.88 5.58
C MET A 149 0.16 -8.63 4.41
N VAL A 150 0.67 -9.80 4.03
CA VAL A 150 0.03 -10.66 3.04
C VAL A 150 -1.36 -11.08 3.53
N THR A 151 -1.50 -11.50 4.79
CA THR A 151 -2.78 -11.93 5.35
C THR A 151 -3.83 -10.81 5.31
N GLN A 152 -3.43 -9.57 5.61
CA GLN A 152 -4.33 -8.41 5.58
C GLN A 152 -4.70 -7.99 4.15
N THR A 153 -3.75 -8.02 3.22
CA THR A 153 -3.95 -7.45 1.88
C THR A 153 -4.52 -8.47 0.88
N LEU A 154 -4.28 -9.77 1.09
CA LEU A 154 -4.66 -10.83 0.16
C LEU A 154 -6.18 -10.86 -0.16
N PRO A 155 -7.11 -10.73 0.80
CA PRO A 155 -8.53 -10.72 0.49
C PRO A 155 -8.93 -9.62 -0.49
N THR A 156 -8.44 -8.40 -0.25
CA THR A 156 -8.69 -7.26 -1.13
C THR A 156 -7.98 -7.41 -2.47
N ALA A 157 -6.76 -7.95 -2.49
CA ALA A 157 -6.02 -8.22 -3.72
C ALA A 157 -6.78 -9.22 -4.62
N VAL A 158 -7.28 -10.32 -4.05
CA VAL A 158 -8.12 -11.30 -4.77
C VAL A 158 -9.38 -10.63 -5.31
N PHE A 159 -10.06 -9.84 -4.49
CA PHE A 159 -11.28 -9.15 -4.90
C PHE A 159 -11.04 -8.17 -6.06
N MET A 160 -10.04 -7.30 -5.93
CA MET A 160 -9.71 -6.30 -6.96
C MET A 160 -9.25 -6.98 -8.27
N LEU A 161 -8.35 -7.97 -8.20
CA LEU A 161 -7.88 -8.68 -9.38
C LEU A 161 -9.00 -9.47 -10.05
N ARG A 162 -9.92 -10.05 -9.27
CA ARG A 162 -11.09 -10.74 -9.81
C ARG A 162 -11.96 -9.78 -10.61
N SER A 163 -12.24 -8.57 -10.09
CA SER A 163 -12.99 -7.56 -10.83
C SER A 163 -12.34 -7.20 -12.17
N TYR A 164 -11.00 -7.19 -12.24
CA TYR A 164 -10.29 -7.01 -13.52
C TYR A 164 -10.40 -8.23 -14.43
N PHE A 165 -10.15 -9.43 -13.92
CA PHE A 165 -10.19 -10.65 -14.74
C PHE A 165 -11.59 -10.96 -15.27
N ASP A 166 -12.64 -10.59 -14.54
CA ASP A 166 -14.03 -10.68 -14.98
C ASP A 166 -14.33 -9.78 -16.20
N THR A 167 -13.49 -8.78 -16.51
CA THR A 167 -13.62 -7.94 -17.73
C THR A 167 -12.96 -8.54 -18.97
N ILE A 168 -12.09 -9.54 -18.80
CA ILE A 168 -11.42 -10.20 -19.93
C ILE A 168 -12.42 -11.18 -20.54
N PRO A 169 -12.72 -11.11 -21.85
CA PRO A 169 -13.64 -12.06 -22.49
C PRO A 169 -13.16 -13.51 -22.38
N ASP A 170 -14.09 -14.44 -22.12
CA ASP A 170 -13.77 -15.87 -21.95
C ASP A 170 -13.28 -16.50 -23.27
N GLU A 171 -13.71 -15.95 -24.41
CA GLU A 171 -13.37 -16.42 -25.76
C GLU A 171 -11.86 -16.36 -26.04
N ILE A 172 -11.14 -15.42 -25.40
CA ILE A 172 -9.68 -15.30 -25.54
C ILE A 172 -8.98 -16.50 -24.90
N GLU A 173 -9.46 -16.95 -23.73
CA GLU A 173 -8.90 -18.12 -23.06
C GLU A 173 -9.28 -19.41 -23.77
N GLU A 174 -10.51 -19.51 -24.29
CA GLU A 174 -10.94 -20.64 -25.12
C GLU A 174 -10.09 -20.77 -26.38
N ALA A 175 -9.81 -19.66 -27.07
CA ALA A 175 -8.89 -19.65 -28.22
C ALA A 175 -7.48 -20.14 -27.84
N ALA A 176 -6.92 -19.65 -26.72
CA ALA A 176 -5.61 -20.10 -26.24
C ALA A 176 -5.61 -21.61 -25.86
N MET A 177 -6.72 -22.13 -25.32
CA MET A 177 -6.87 -23.57 -25.06
C MET A 177 -6.91 -24.38 -26.37
N MET A 178 -7.56 -23.87 -27.42
CA MET A 178 -7.56 -24.50 -28.75
C MET A 178 -6.16 -24.51 -29.38
N ASP A 179 -5.34 -23.49 -29.11
CA ASP A 179 -3.92 -23.42 -29.49
C ASP A 179 -3.01 -24.34 -28.64
N GLY A 180 -3.58 -25.10 -27.69
CA GLY A 180 -2.87 -26.08 -26.89
C GLY A 180 -2.19 -25.52 -25.63
N LEU A 181 -2.47 -24.27 -25.24
CA LEU A 181 -1.95 -23.72 -23.99
C LEU A 181 -2.63 -24.39 -22.78
N ASN A 182 -1.82 -24.76 -21.79
CA ASN A 182 -2.34 -25.20 -20.50
C ASN A 182 -2.78 -24.00 -19.64
N ARG A 183 -3.56 -24.26 -18.57
CA ARG A 183 -4.13 -23.19 -17.73
C ARG A 183 -3.07 -22.27 -17.11
N LEU A 184 -1.94 -22.82 -16.65
CA LEU A 184 -0.88 -22.01 -16.05
C LEU A 184 -0.26 -21.08 -17.10
N GLN A 185 -0.08 -21.56 -18.32
CA GLN A 185 0.37 -20.76 -19.45
C GLN A 185 -0.64 -19.68 -19.81
N ILE A 186 -1.95 -19.97 -19.79
CA ILE A 186 -3.00 -18.97 -20.02
C ILE A 186 -2.93 -17.85 -18.98
N ILE A 187 -2.82 -18.19 -17.70
CA ILE A 187 -2.68 -17.20 -16.62
C ILE A 187 -1.52 -16.25 -16.90
N PHE A 188 -0.30 -16.78 -17.11
CA PHE A 188 0.90 -15.94 -17.20
C PHE A 188 1.14 -15.32 -18.57
N ARG A 189 0.66 -15.94 -19.66
CA ARG A 189 0.90 -15.47 -21.05
C ARG A 189 -0.26 -14.67 -21.63
N ILE A 190 -1.48 -14.84 -21.12
CA ILE A 190 -2.68 -14.19 -21.65
C ILE A 190 -3.31 -13.28 -20.60
N THR A 191 -3.78 -13.84 -19.48
CA THR A 191 -4.55 -13.08 -18.48
C THR A 191 -3.72 -12.00 -17.79
N VAL A 192 -2.50 -12.33 -17.34
CA VAL A 192 -1.60 -11.40 -16.62
C VAL A 192 -1.19 -10.20 -17.50
N PRO A 193 -0.70 -10.37 -18.75
CA PRO A 193 -0.39 -9.23 -19.61
C PRO A 193 -1.60 -8.34 -19.91
N LEU A 194 -2.78 -8.92 -20.14
CA LEU A 194 -4.02 -8.17 -20.39
C LEU A 194 -4.47 -7.39 -19.15
N ALA A 195 -4.19 -7.90 -17.95
CA ALA A 195 -4.56 -7.29 -16.68
C ALA A 195 -3.43 -6.48 -16.01
N ILE A 196 -2.39 -6.09 -16.74
CA ILE A 196 -1.20 -5.44 -16.13
C ILE A 196 -1.54 -4.14 -15.39
N SER A 197 -2.48 -3.35 -15.91
CA SER A 197 -2.97 -2.14 -15.23
C SER A 197 -3.66 -2.45 -13.90
N GLY A 198 -4.42 -3.54 -13.85
CA GLY A 198 -5.04 -4.05 -12.62
C GLY A 198 -4.00 -4.57 -11.63
N LEU A 199 -3.03 -5.35 -12.10
CA LEU A 199 -1.94 -5.88 -11.26
C LEU A 199 -1.10 -4.76 -10.63
N VAL A 200 -0.75 -3.73 -11.40
CA VAL A 200 -0.02 -2.56 -10.87
C VAL A 200 -0.86 -1.81 -9.84
N SER A 201 -2.15 -1.61 -10.09
CA SER A 201 -3.05 -0.94 -9.15
C SER A 201 -3.14 -1.69 -7.82
N VAL A 202 -3.27 -3.02 -7.87
CA VAL A 202 -3.35 -3.87 -6.68
C VAL A 202 -2.00 -3.94 -5.97
N PHE A 203 -0.90 -3.99 -6.71
CA PHE A 203 0.45 -3.91 -6.14
C PHE A 203 0.65 -2.61 -5.34
N VAL A 204 0.31 -1.46 -5.91
CA VAL A 204 0.43 -0.16 -5.24
C VAL A 204 -0.46 -0.11 -4.00
N TYR A 205 -1.68 -0.65 -4.07
CA TYR A 205 -2.55 -0.77 -2.90
C TYR A 205 -1.90 -1.60 -1.79
N CYS A 206 -1.45 -2.83 -2.08
CA CYS A 206 -0.80 -3.70 -1.10
C CYS A 206 0.45 -3.03 -0.50
N PHE A 207 1.23 -2.34 -1.35
CA PHE A 207 2.44 -1.64 -0.94
C PHE A 207 2.13 -0.49 0.01
N MET A 208 1.13 0.34 -0.32
CA MET A 208 0.72 1.44 0.56
C MET A 208 0.21 0.94 1.91
N VAL A 209 -0.55 -0.17 1.93
CA VAL A 209 -0.99 -0.76 3.20
C VAL A 209 0.20 -1.24 4.03
N ALA A 210 1.12 -2.00 3.42
CA ALA A 210 2.29 -2.53 4.13
C ALA A 210 3.31 -1.46 4.54
N TRP A 211 3.42 -0.39 3.75
CA TRP A 211 4.32 0.74 4.01
C TRP A 211 3.83 1.58 5.18
N ASN A 212 2.53 1.89 5.22
CA ASN A 212 1.96 2.76 6.26
C ASN A 212 1.58 2.01 7.56
N ASP A 213 1.81 0.70 7.64
CA ASP A 213 1.37 -0.08 8.79
C ASP A 213 2.24 0.13 10.04
N TYR A 214 1.92 1.13 10.85
CA TYR A 214 2.60 1.34 12.13
C TYR A 214 2.24 0.26 13.18
N LEU A 215 0.98 -0.18 13.17
CA LEU A 215 0.41 -0.93 14.28
C LEU A 215 1.05 -2.31 14.45
N PHE A 216 1.13 -3.14 13.41
CA PHE A 216 1.71 -4.48 13.57
C PHE A 216 3.23 -4.42 13.70
N ALA A 217 3.90 -3.46 13.05
CA ALA A 217 5.32 -3.21 13.29
C ALA A 217 5.64 -2.99 14.76
N SER A 218 4.93 -2.08 15.41
CA SER A 218 5.19 -1.72 16.81
C SER A 218 4.95 -2.86 17.81
N ILE A 219 4.10 -3.85 17.45
CA ILE A 219 3.74 -4.95 18.34
C ILE A 219 4.61 -6.19 18.06
N PHE A 220 5.00 -6.42 16.81
CA PHE A 220 5.65 -7.68 16.39
C PHE A 220 7.17 -7.58 16.35
N LEU A 221 7.72 -6.37 16.34
CA LEU A 221 9.14 -6.10 16.39
C LEU A 221 9.52 -5.53 17.75
N SER A 222 10.63 -6.01 18.30
CA SER A 222 11.17 -5.57 19.59
C SER A 222 12.63 -5.15 19.51
N SER A 223 13.42 -5.80 18.66
CA SER A 223 14.82 -5.45 18.48
C SER A 223 14.97 -4.26 17.54
N ALA A 224 15.78 -3.28 17.97
CA ALA A 224 16.03 -2.07 17.21
C ALA A 224 16.54 -2.35 15.78
N SER A 225 17.28 -3.44 15.55
CA SER A 225 17.78 -3.82 14.22
C SER A 225 16.68 -4.21 13.23
N ASN A 226 15.51 -4.64 13.71
CA ASN A 226 14.42 -5.13 12.87
C ASN A 226 13.36 -4.06 12.63
N PHE A 227 13.44 -2.91 13.32
CA PHE A 227 12.47 -1.84 13.18
C PHE A 227 12.35 -1.35 11.73
N THR A 228 11.12 -0.98 11.39
CA THR A 228 10.74 -0.42 10.09
C THR A 228 10.46 1.07 10.25
N LEU A 229 10.90 1.86 9.26
CA LEU A 229 10.56 3.26 9.06
C LEU A 229 9.11 3.39 8.57
N ARG A 230 8.22 3.85 9.44
CA ARG A 230 6.79 4.06 9.14
C ARG A 230 6.25 5.30 9.82
#